data_AF-A0A5D6XR21-F1
#
_entry.id   AF-A0A5D6XR21-F1
#
_cell.length_a   1.000
_cell.length_b   1.000
_cell.length_c   1.000
_cell.angle_alpha   90.00
_cell.angle_beta   90.00
_cell.angle_gamma   90.00
#
_symmetry.space_group_name_H-M   'P 1'
#
loop_
_entity.id
_entity.type
_entity.pdbx_description
1 polymer ?
#
loop_
_entity_poly.entity_id
_entity_poly.type
_entity_poly.pdbx_seq_one_letter_code
_entity_poly.pdbx_strand_id
1 'polypeptide(L)'
;MTDAIVWKHATESELARLAERHSLAECSSDLAAIMRLEPATNEKHALLLNLHRGFSLRQTSVLLGICQTLMERDLSTSSATDTGSSYAFFQSLLLAHSVERSPKSVQVFSPRDVTEIVDFVAHSYFRPLPLYKALCTPFAHTFLAQAAMNGVQAPPWPRPLSEAVQHSEPAGASPSSSEAVEAVNAAAENAHAEAERT
;
A
#
# COMPACT_ATOMS: atom_id res chain seq x y z
N MET A 1 -22.22 3.33 12.54
CA MET A 1 -23.39 2.45 12.74
C MET A 1 -22.83 1.05 12.85
N THR A 2 -22.86 0.41 14.03
CA THR A 2 -22.37 -0.96 14.19
C THR A 2 -23.48 -1.91 13.77
N ASP A 3 -23.44 -2.38 12.52
CA ASP A 3 -24.23 -3.53 12.10
C ASP A 3 -23.92 -4.70 13.02
N ALA A 4 -24.94 -5.45 13.40
CA ALA A 4 -24.76 -6.68 14.16
C ALA A 4 -23.88 -7.62 13.34
N ILE A 5 -22.63 -7.83 13.77
CA ILE A 5 -21.66 -8.77 13.17
C ILE A 5 -22.19 -10.21 13.21
N VAL A 6 -23.25 -10.46 14.00
CA VAL A 6 -23.98 -11.72 14.08
C VAL A 6 -24.41 -12.17 12.68
N TRP A 7 -23.95 -13.36 12.27
CA TRP A 7 -24.24 -13.98 10.96
C TRP A 7 -23.68 -13.28 9.72
N LYS A 8 -22.89 -12.22 9.88
CA LYS A 8 -22.32 -11.48 8.75
C LYS A 8 -21.30 -12.31 7.95
N HIS A 9 -20.54 -13.14 8.64
CA HIS A 9 -19.40 -13.88 8.08
C HIS A 9 -19.61 -15.40 8.06
N ALA A 10 -20.57 -15.92 8.81
CA ALA A 10 -20.88 -17.35 8.89
C ALA A 10 -22.39 -17.53 8.97
N THR A 11 -22.95 -18.47 8.21
CA THR A 11 -24.37 -18.81 8.31
C THR A 11 -24.61 -19.80 9.46
N GLU A 12 -25.84 -19.80 9.99
CA GLU A 12 -26.23 -20.73 11.06
C GLU A 12 -26.10 -22.20 10.64
N SER A 13 -26.40 -22.51 9.38
CA SER A 13 -26.25 -23.86 8.81
C SER A 13 -24.79 -24.27 8.61
N GLU A 14 -23.87 -23.35 8.35
CA GLU A 14 -22.42 -23.63 8.31
C GLU A 14 -21.87 -23.95 9.70
N LEU A 15 -22.27 -23.20 10.71
CA LEU A 15 -21.84 -23.44 12.09
C LEU A 15 -22.50 -24.67 12.72
N ALA A 16 -23.75 -24.98 12.36
CA ALA A 16 -24.40 -26.23 12.76
C ALA A 16 -23.67 -27.45 12.17
N ARG A 17 -23.30 -27.40 10.88
CA ARG A 17 -22.47 -28.45 10.25
C ARG A 17 -21.10 -28.59 10.91
N LEU A 18 -20.49 -27.49 11.34
CA LEU A 18 -19.22 -27.51 12.06
C LEU A 18 -19.36 -28.18 13.45
N ALA A 19 -20.48 -27.97 14.14
CA ALA A 19 -20.75 -28.57 15.45
C ALA A 19 -21.03 -30.09 15.38
N GLU A 20 -21.63 -30.56 14.29
CA GLU A 20 -21.88 -31.99 14.04
C GLU A 20 -20.61 -32.77 13.69
N ARG A 21 -19.56 -32.09 13.22
CA ARG A 21 -18.30 -32.72 12.84
C ARG A 21 -17.38 -32.88 14.05
N HIS A 22 -16.81 -34.06 14.19
CA HIS A 22 -15.89 -34.39 15.30
C HIS A 22 -14.44 -34.62 14.86
N SER A 23 -14.20 -34.65 13.54
CA SER A 23 -12.87 -34.76 12.95
C SER A 23 -12.21 -33.39 12.83
N LEU A 24 -11.00 -33.25 13.38
CA LEU A 24 -10.24 -32.00 13.36
C LEU A 24 -9.96 -31.52 11.93
N ALA A 25 -9.67 -32.45 11.00
CA ALA A 25 -9.36 -32.14 9.61
C ALA A 25 -10.58 -31.60 8.84
N GLU A 26 -11.78 -32.14 9.12
CA GLU A 26 -13.02 -31.69 8.49
C GLU A 26 -13.46 -30.34 9.03
N CYS A 27 -13.34 -30.15 10.35
CA CYS A 27 -13.64 -28.86 10.97
C CYS A 27 -12.67 -27.76 10.53
N SER A 28 -11.38 -28.06 10.33
CA SER A 28 -10.43 -27.09 9.80
C SER A 28 -10.73 -26.71 8.36
N SER A 29 -11.18 -27.66 7.54
CA SER A 29 -11.58 -27.42 6.14
C SER A 29 -12.81 -26.51 6.06
N ASP A 30 -13.83 -26.78 6.88
CA ASP A 30 -15.03 -25.95 6.92
C ASP A 30 -14.74 -24.56 7.48
N LEU A 31 -13.89 -24.44 8.51
CA LEU A 31 -13.46 -23.15 9.02
C LEU A 31 -12.66 -22.35 7.98
N ALA A 32 -11.79 -23.01 7.21
CA ALA A 32 -11.07 -22.37 6.11
C ALA A 32 -12.04 -21.84 5.05
N ALA A 33 -13.09 -22.60 4.73
CA ALA A 33 -14.13 -22.19 3.79
C ALA A 33 -14.95 -20.99 4.29
N ILE A 34 -15.35 -21.00 5.57
CA ILE A 34 -16.11 -19.90 6.20
C ILE A 34 -15.26 -18.63 6.26
N MET A 35 -14.00 -18.75 6.69
CA MET A 35 -13.10 -17.63 6.91
C MET A 35 -12.39 -17.16 5.64
N ARG A 36 -12.57 -17.85 4.51
CA ARG A 36 -11.83 -17.63 3.26
C ARG A 36 -10.31 -17.59 3.48
N LEU A 37 -9.82 -18.41 4.41
CA LEU A 37 -8.40 -18.51 4.75
C LEU A 37 -7.75 -19.57 3.86
N GLU A 38 -6.51 -19.31 3.42
CA GLU A 38 -5.67 -20.32 2.78
C GLU A 38 -5.42 -21.51 3.73
N PRO A 39 -5.50 -22.77 3.25
CA PRO A 39 -5.48 -23.98 4.08
C PRO A 39 -4.13 -24.25 4.77
N ALA A 40 -3.11 -23.44 4.54
CA ALA A 40 -1.73 -23.71 4.97
C ALA A 40 -1.51 -23.64 6.50
N THR A 41 -2.34 -22.90 7.25
CA THR A 41 -2.08 -22.64 8.69
C THR A 41 -2.86 -23.57 9.62
N ASN A 42 -2.43 -24.82 9.78
CA ASN A 42 -3.04 -25.80 10.69
C ASN A 42 -3.20 -25.29 12.14
N GLU A 43 -2.25 -24.49 12.64
CA GLU A 43 -2.26 -23.99 14.02
C GLU A 43 -3.41 -22.99 14.28
N LYS A 44 -3.71 -22.11 13.31
CA LYS A 44 -4.80 -21.13 13.42
C LYS A 44 -6.15 -21.83 13.47
N HIS A 45 -6.32 -22.87 12.66
CA HIS A 45 -7.54 -23.66 12.61
C HIS A 45 -7.75 -24.48 13.90
N ALA A 46 -6.71 -25.14 14.41
CA ALA A 46 -6.78 -25.90 15.66
C ALA A 46 -7.12 -25.03 16.87
N LEU A 47 -6.63 -23.79 16.87
CA LEU A 47 -6.84 -22.83 17.95
C LEU A 47 -8.26 -22.24 17.94
N LEU A 48 -8.78 -21.84 16.77
CA LEU A 48 -10.20 -21.49 16.60
C LEU A 48 -11.12 -22.68 16.95
N LEU A 49 -10.65 -23.91 16.68
CA LEU A 49 -11.32 -25.14 17.10
C LEU A 49 -11.33 -25.37 18.61
N ASN A 50 -10.40 -24.85 19.40
CA ASN A 50 -10.51 -25.02 20.84
C ASN A 50 -11.53 -24.05 21.43
N LEU A 51 -11.65 -22.87 20.81
CA LEU A 51 -12.56 -21.84 21.24
C LEU A 51 -14.03 -22.19 20.99
N HIS A 52 -14.38 -22.79 19.83
CA HIS A 52 -15.78 -23.13 19.53
C HIS A 52 -16.40 -24.20 20.47
N ARG A 53 -15.59 -25.04 21.15
CA ARG A 53 -16.10 -26.14 21.99
C ARG A 53 -16.73 -25.68 23.31
N GLY A 54 -16.58 -24.40 23.68
CA GLY A 54 -17.14 -23.82 24.90
C GLY A 54 -18.30 -22.84 24.69
N PHE A 55 -18.58 -22.44 23.44
CA PHE A 55 -19.51 -21.35 23.13
C PHE A 55 -20.75 -21.83 22.36
N SER A 56 -21.87 -21.13 22.56
CA SER A 56 -23.08 -21.35 21.75
C SER A 56 -22.86 -20.95 20.29
N LEU A 57 -23.66 -21.51 19.36
CA LEU A 57 -23.55 -21.20 17.92
C LEU A 57 -23.56 -19.69 17.64
N ARG A 58 -24.39 -18.94 18.36
CA ARG A 58 -24.49 -17.48 18.26
C ARG A 58 -23.22 -16.78 18.77
N GLN A 59 -22.65 -17.24 19.88
CA GLN A 59 -21.41 -16.69 20.42
C GLN A 59 -20.23 -16.96 19.48
N THR A 60 -20.15 -18.19 18.94
CA THR A 60 -19.12 -18.59 17.99
C THR A 60 -19.19 -17.76 16.70
N SER A 61 -20.39 -17.49 16.16
CA SER A 61 -20.53 -16.66 14.95
C SER A 61 -20.03 -15.23 15.16
N VAL A 62 -20.34 -14.63 16.31
CA VAL A 62 -19.88 -13.28 16.66
C VAL A 62 -18.39 -13.25 16.89
N LEU A 63 -17.85 -14.20 17.63
CA LEU A 63 -16.43 -14.30 17.94
C LEU A 63 -15.58 -14.46 16.67
N LEU A 64 -16.04 -15.33 15.76
CA LEU A 64 -15.40 -15.53 14.47
C LEU A 64 -15.42 -14.24 13.63
N GLY A 65 -16.55 -13.54 13.61
CA GLY A 65 -16.68 -12.25 12.94
C GLY A 65 -15.78 -11.16 13.54
N ILE A 66 -15.64 -11.09 14.86
CA ILE A 66 -14.71 -10.17 15.54
C ILE A 66 -13.27 -10.49 15.13
N CYS A 67 -12.86 -11.76 15.18
CA CYS A 67 -11.51 -12.17 14.78
C CYS A 67 -11.22 -11.85 13.31
N GLN A 68 -12.17 -12.13 12.41
CA GLN A 68 -12.01 -11.83 10.99
C GLN A 68 -11.87 -10.33 10.73
N THR A 69 -12.77 -9.52 11.28
CA THR A 69 -12.72 -8.06 11.10
C THR A 69 -11.44 -7.44 11.68
N LEU A 70 -10.94 -7.99 12.79
CA LEU A 70 -9.66 -7.60 13.38
C LEU A 70 -8.48 -7.94 12.45
N MET A 71 -8.43 -9.19 11.97
CA MET A 71 -7.38 -9.67 11.07
C MET A 71 -7.36 -8.92 9.74
N GLU A 72 -8.52 -8.73 9.11
CA GLU A 72 -8.65 -7.98 7.86
C GLU A 72 -8.10 -6.56 8.01
N ARG A 73 -8.46 -5.88 9.11
CA ARG A 73 -7.99 -4.51 9.37
C ARG A 73 -6.49 -4.45 9.65
N ASP A 74 -5.96 -5.36 10.47
CA ASP A 74 -4.57 -5.32 10.90
C ASP A 74 -3.60 -5.78 9.81
N LEU A 75 -4.00 -6.75 8.98
CA LEU A 75 -3.20 -7.32 7.88
C LEU A 75 -3.39 -6.59 6.55
N SER A 76 -4.32 -5.63 6.47
CA SER A 76 -4.46 -4.78 5.28
C SER A 76 -3.14 -4.07 4.94
N THR A 77 -2.73 -4.10 3.67
CA THR A 77 -1.41 -3.64 3.15
C THR A 77 -1.02 -2.21 3.55
N SER A 78 -1.98 -1.35 3.92
CA SER A 78 -1.77 0.05 4.30
C SER A 78 -1.79 0.30 5.82
N SER A 79 -1.93 -0.75 6.63
CA SER A 79 -2.13 -0.59 8.08
C SER A 79 -0.81 -0.28 8.79
N ALA A 80 -0.57 0.99 9.08
CA ALA A 80 0.42 1.44 10.08
C ALA A 80 -0.12 1.25 11.52
N THR A 81 -0.89 0.19 11.76
CA THR A 81 -1.56 -0.02 13.03
C THR A 81 -0.57 -0.49 14.08
N ASP A 82 -0.52 0.19 15.22
CA ASP A 82 0.18 -0.31 16.39
C ASP A 82 -0.62 -1.42 17.09
N THR A 83 0.05 -2.30 17.84
CA THR A 83 -0.57 -3.35 18.65
C THR A 83 -1.54 -2.75 19.66
N GLY A 84 -1.22 -1.61 20.28
CA GLY A 84 -2.11 -0.94 21.24
C GLY A 84 -3.39 -0.42 20.58
N SER A 85 -3.27 0.22 19.41
CA SER A 85 -4.42 0.64 18.61
C SER A 85 -5.29 -0.55 18.19
N SER A 86 -4.64 -1.67 17.85
CA SER A 86 -5.37 -2.87 17.47
C SER A 86 -6.17 -3.46 18.63
N TYR A 87 -5.54 -3.56 19.80
CA TYR A 87 -6.17 -4.02 21.01
C TYR A 87 -7.34 -3.14 21.46
N ALA A 88 -7.21 -1.81 21.39
CA ALA A 88 -8.30 -0.88 21.72
C ALA A 88 -9.53 -1.08 20.83
N PHE A 89 -9.33 -1.36 19.54
CA PHE A 89 -10.42 -1.67 18.63
C PHE A 89 -11.06 -3.02 18.93
N PHE A 90 -10.26 -4.05 19.21
CA PHE A 90 -10.77 -5.34 19.66
C PHE A 90 -11.62 -5.19 20.93
N GLN A 91 -11.15 -4.43 21.93
CA GLN A 91 -11.93 -4.12 23.13
C GLN A 91 -13.24 -3.43 22.78
N SER A 92 -13.24 -2.46 21.85
CA SER A 92 -14.46 -1.76 21.44
C SER A 92 -15.49 -2.69 20.79
N LEU A 93 -15.05 -3.63 19.95
CA LEU A 93 -15.90 -4.65 19.33
C LEU A 93 -16.45 -5.61 20.37
N LEU A 94 -15.59 -6.11 21.27
CA LEU A 94 -15.98 -7.04 22.31
C LEU A 94 -17.01 -6.42 23.25
N LEU A 95 -16.80 -5.17 23.69
CA LEU A 95 -17.73 -4.44 24.56
C LEU A 95 -19.08 -4.20 23.89
N ALA A 96 -19.11 -3.93 22.58
CA ALA A 96 -20.36 -3.77 21.83
C ALA A 96 -21.23 -5.04 21.80
N HIS A 97 -20.63 -6.22 22.00
CA HIS A 97 -21.31 -7.52 22.04
C HIS A 97 -21.42 -8.12 23.46
N SER A 98 -20.91 -7.42 24.48
CA SER A 98 -20.90 -7.90 25.87
C SER A 98 -21.85 -7.11 26.78
N VAL A 99 -22.12 -5.85 26.46
CA VAL A 99 -22.99 -4.99 27.27
C VAL A 99 -24.36 -4.88 26.63
N GLU A 100 -25.42 -5.02 27.42
CA GLU A 100 -26.78 -4.71 26.96
C GLU A 100 -27.03 -3.19 27.06
N ARG A 101 -26.87 -2.48 25.94
CA ARG A 101 -27.42 -1.13 25.76
C ARG A 101 -28.24 -1.07 24.47
N SER A 102 -29.55 -0.93 24.62
CA SER A 102 -30.42 -0.48 23.54
C SER A 102 -29.94 0.90 23.06
N PRO A 103 -29.84 1.21 21.75
CA PRO A 103 -30.35 0.48 20.57
C PRO A 103 -29.29 -0.26 19.73
N LYS A 104 -28.04 -0.44 20.20
CA LYS A 104 -26.92 -0.88 19.33
C LYS A 104 -26.10 -2.07 19.85
N SER A 105 -26.26 -2.46 21.10
CA SER A 105 -25.44 -3.53 21.71
C SER A 105 -26.33 -4.66 22.22
N VAL A 106 -25.96 -5.87 21.83
CA VAL A 106 -26.66 -7.12 22.15
C VAL A 106 -25.76 -7.88 23.12
N GLN A 107 -26.28 -8.26 24.28
CA GLN A 107 -25.54 -9.07 25.25
C GLN A 107 -25.43 -10.51 24.74
N VAL A 108 -24.36 -10.80 24.02
CA VAL A 108 -24.05 -12.14 23.49
C VAL A 108 -23.11 -12.89 24.43
N PHE A 109 -22.19 -12.18 25.10
CA PHE A 109 -21.19 -12.78 25.96
C PHE A 109 -21.48 -12.53 27.44
N SER A 110 -21.22 -13.55 28.28
CA SER A 110 -21.18 -13.37 29.72
C SER A 110 -19.85 -12.71 30.15
N PRO A 111 -19.77 -12.06 31.32
CA PRO A 111 -18.51 -11.47 31.81
C PRO A 111 -17.37 -12.49 31.93
N ARG A 112 -17.70 -13.75 32.22
CA ARG A 112 -16.74 -14.86 32.25
C ARG A 112 -16.19 -15.14 30.85
N ASP A 113 -17.09 -15.26 29.88
CA ASP A 113 -16.76 -15.52 28.48
C ASP A 113 -15.83 -14.43 27.94
N VAL A 114 -16.11 -13.16 28.27
CA VAL A 114 -15.26 -12.01 27.88
C VAL A 114 -13.83 -12.18 28.39
N THR A 115 -13.67 -12.63 29.64
CA THR A 115 -12.33 -12.82 30.23
C THR A 115 -11.57 -13.93 29.52
N GLU A 116 -12.24 -15.06 29.27
CA GLU A 116 -11.67 -16.20 28.55
C GLU A 116 -11.30 -15.82 27.10
N ILE A 117 -12.15 -15.03 26.42
CA ILE A 117 -11.90 -14.53 25.06
C ILE A 117 -10.71 -13.57 25.03
N VAL A 118 -10.63 -12.60 25.94
CA VAL A 118 -9.53 -11.63 25.98
C VAL A 118 -8.21 -12.33 26.21
N ASP A 119 -8.16 -13.24 27.19
CA ASP A 119 -6.96 -14.01 27.50
C ASP A 119 -6.51 -14.85 26.30
N PHE A 120 -7.46 -15.52 25.67
CA PHE A 120 -7.21 -16.31 24.48
C PHE A 120 -6.65 -15.48 23.31
N VAL A 121 -7.29 -14.36 22.95
CA VAL A 121 -6.87 -13.53 21.81
C VAL A 121 -5.53 -12.85 22.10
N ALA A 122 -5.26 -12.47 23.35
CA ALA A 122 -3.96 -11.93 23.77
C ALA A 122 -2.82 -12.94 23.49
N HIS A 123 -3.01 -14.19 23.90
CA HIS A 123 -1.99 -15.23 23.77
C HIS A 123 -1.80 -15.72 22.33
N SER A 124 -2.89 -15.85 21.59
CA SER A 124 -2.89 -16.52 20.29
C SER A 124 -2.74 -15.60 19.08
N TYR A 125 -3.22 -14.35 19.19
CA TYR A 125 -3.23 -13.40 18.10
C TYR A 125 -2.28 -12.24 18.36
N PHE A 126 -2.44 -11.53 19.48
CA PHE A 126 -1.64 -10.32 19.74
C PHE A 126 -0.17 -10.62 20.02
N ARG A 127 0.15 -11.75 20.68
CA ARG A 127 1.54 -12.15 20.92
C ARG A 127 2.33 -12.41 19.62
N PRO A 128 1.84 -13.18 18.64
CA PRO A 128 2.52 -13.33 17.35
C PRO A 128 2.21 -12.22 16.32
N LEU A 129 1.36 -11.24 16.62
CA LEU A 129 0.96 -10.19 15.67
C LEU A 129 2.14 -9.48 14.97
N PRO A 130 3.23 -9.10 15.66
CA PRO A 130 4.38 -8.47 14.99
C PRO A 130 5.00 -9.36 13.92
N LEU A 131 5.06 -10.67 14.17
CA LEU A 131 5.57 -11.65 13.22
C LEU A 131 4.64 -11.80 12.02
N TYR A 132 3.32 -11.85 12.24
CA TYR A 132 2.35 -11.89 11.16
C TYR A 132 2.42 -10.64 10.28
N LYS A 133 2.59 -9.46 10.86
CA LYS A 133 2.80 -8.22 10.09
C LYS A 133 4.08 -8.29 9.27
N ALA A 134 5.19 -8.72 9.87
CA ALA A 134 6.45 -8.86 9.13
C ALA A 134 6.36 -9.83 7.93
N LEU A 135 5.57 -10.91 8.05
CA LEU A 135 5.38 -11.89 6.98
C LEU A 135 4.36 -11.44 5.91
N CYS A 136 3.30 -10.74 6.31
CA CYS A 136 2.21 -10.35 5.43
C CYS A 136 2.42 -8.98 4.76
N THR A 137 3.29 -8.13 5.30
CA THR A 137 3.60 -6.83 4.68
C THR A 137 4.53 -7.05 3.48
N PRO A 138 4.10 -6.75 2.24
CA PRO A 138 4.98 -6.84 1.09
C PRO A 138 6.11 -5.80 1.23
N PHE A 139 7.35 -6.23 0.98
CA PHE A 139 8.51 -5.33 0.99
C PHE A 139 8.34 -4.23 -0.06
N ALA A 140 8.08 -3.00 0.37
CA ALA A 140 8.06 -1.85 -0.51
C ALA A 140 9.49 -1.42 -0.84
N HIS A 141 9.94 -1.68 -2.07
CA HIS A 141 11.21 -1.15 -2.56
C HIS A 141 11.01 0.30 -3.02
N THR A 142 11.54 1.25 -2.27
CA THR A 142 11.61 2.65 -2.71
C THR A 142 12.93 2.88 -3.44
N PHE A 143 12.85 3.19 -4.72
CA PHE A 143 14.00 3.63 -5.50
C PHE A 143 14.04 5.16 -5.52
N LEU A 144 15.12 5.73 -5.00
CA LEU A 144 15.35 7.16 -5.02
C LEU A 144 16.28 7.48 -6.20
N ALA A 145 15.72 8.03 -7.27
CA ALA A 145 16.49 8.49 -8.42
C ALA A 145 16.74 9.98 -8.26
N GLN A 146 18.01 10.36 -8.10
CA GLN A 146 18.40 11.77 -8.09
C GLN A 146 18.41 12.30 -9.53
N ALA A 147 17.52 13.24 -9.83
CA ALA A 147 17.59 14.01 -11.07
C ALA A 147 18.84 14.90 -11.05
N ALA A 148 19.46 15.12 -12.21
CA ALA A 148 20.60 16.02 -12.32
C ALA A 148 20.25 17.40 -11.77
N MET A 149 21.11 17.95 -10.90
CA MET A 149 20.93 19.32 -10.41
C MET A 149 20.88 20.27 -11.60
N ASN A 150 19.90 21.17 -11.60
CA ASN A 150 19.65 22.22 -12.59
C ASN A 150 18.94 21.80 -13.90
N GLY A 151 18.33 20.60 -13.98
CA GLY A 151 17.48 20.27 -15.13
C GLY A 151 18.23 20.36 -16.46
N VAL A 152 19.52 19.99 -16.47
CA VAL A 152 20.34 20.00 -17.68
C VAL A 152 19.70 19.04 -18.68
N GLN A 153 19.00 19.63 -19.66
CA GLN A 153 18.44 18.91 -20.78
C GLN A 153 19.64 18.29 -21.52
N ALA A 154 19.83 16.98 -21.38
CA ALA A 154 20.84 16.30 -22.16
C ALA A 154 20.50 16.51 -23.64
N PRO A 155 21.44 17.02 -24.46
CA PRO A 155 21.17 17.18 -25.88
C PRO A 155 20.78 15.83 -26.47
N PRO A 156 19.78 15.77 -27.36
CA PRO A 156 19.42 14.52 -28.03
C PRO A 156 20.66 13.96 -28.71
N TRP A 157 20.79 12.63 -28.71
CA TRP A 157 21.90 11.96 -29.38
C TRP A 157 22.04 12.50 -30.81
N PRO A 158 23.26 12.86 -31.25
CA PRO A 158 23.45 13.31 -32.62
C PRO A 158 22.99 12.20 -33.56
N ARG A 159 22.22 12.60 -34.59
CA ARG A 159 21.82 11.66 -35.64
C ARG A 159 23.06 11.03 -36.27
N PRO A 160 23.01 9.73 -36.62
CA PRO A 160 24.14 9.07 -37.24
C PRO A 160 24.52 9.78 -38.54
N LEU A 161 25.82 9.77 -38.87
CA LEU A 161 26.37 10.46 -40.06
C LEU A 161 25.73 9.98 -41.38
N SER A 162 25.11 8.79 -41.38
CA SER A 162 24.32 8.26 -42.49
C SER A 162 23.10 9.12 -42.86
N GLU A 163 22.59 9.93 -41.92
CA GLU A 163 21.46 10.85 -42.13
C GLU A 163 21.91 12.29 -42.40
N ALA A 164 23.21 12.52 -42.62
CA ALA A 164 23.74 13.85 -42.88
C ALA A 164 23.38 14.33 -44.29
N VAL A 165 22.79 15.53 -44.38
CA VAL A 165 22.57 16.23 -45.66
C VAL A 165 23.83 17.02 -45.98
N GLN A 166 24.46 16.77 -47.13
CA GLN A 166 25.56 17.62 -47.61
C GLN A 166 25.03 19.03 -47.87
N HIS A 167 25.56 20.00 -47.12
CA HIS A 167 25.28 21.40 -47.34
C HIS A 167 26.09 21.87 -48.55
N SER A 168 25.51 21.79 -49.75
CA SER A 168 26.04 22.52 -50.90
C SER A 168 25.60 23.97 -50.76
N GLU A 169 26.54 24.89 -50.54
CA GLU A 169 26.23 26.31 -50.64
C GLU A 169 25.63 26.59 -52.04
N PRO A 170 24.50 27.31 -52.14
CA PRO A 170 24.02 27.73 -53.44
C PRO A 170 25.08 28.64 -54.07
N ALA A 171 25.56 28.25 -55.25
CA ALA A 171 26.46 29.05 -56.07
C ALA A 171 25.77 30.38 -56.42
N GLY A 172 26.02 31.41 -55.62
CA GLY A 172 25.35 32.70 -55.80
C GLY A 172 25.37 33.62 -54.59
N ALA A 173 26.52 33.79 -53.94
CA ALA A 173 26.77 34.96 -53.10
C ALA A 173 28.28 35.16 -52.91
N SER A 174 28.96 35.67 -53.95
CA SER A 174 30.23 36.36 -53.75
C SER A 174 29.94 37.72 -53.10
N PRO A 175 30.39 38.03 -51.87
CA PRO A 175 30.44 39.40 -51.43
C PRO A 175 31.65 40.09 -52.09
N SER A 176 31.36 40.96 -53.05
CA SER A 176 32.29 41.96 -53.57
C SER A 176 32.81 42.82 -52.41
N SER A 177 33.98 42.48 -51.88
CA SER A 177 34.63 43.17 -50.76
C SER A 177 35.80 44.05 -51.21
N SER A 178 35.91 44.36 -52.52
CA SER A 178 37.02 45.19 -53.04
C SER A 178 36.69 46.67 -53.21
N GLU A 179 35.41 47.08 -53.33
CA GLU A 179 35.08 48.51 -53.59
C GLU A 179 34.83 49.34 -52.32
N ALA A 180 34.66 48.70 -51.16
CA ALA A 180 34.45 49.41 -49.89
C ALA A 180 35.75 49.81 -49.18
N VAL A 181 36.89 49.21 -49.52
CA VAL A 181 38.17 49.45 -48.84
C VAL A 181 38.94 50.63 -49.45
N GLU A 182 38.72 50.92 -50.73
CA GLU A 182 39.43 52.00 -51.45
C GLU A 182 38.84 53.40 -51.16
N ALA A 183 37.54 53.49 -50.87
CA ALA A 183 36.91 54.75 -50.45
C ALA A 183 37.31 55.17 -49.03
N VAL A 184 37.62 54.21 -48.14
CA VAL A 184 38.03 54.50 -46.76
C VAL A 184 39.50 54.93 -46.69
N ASN A 185 40.37 54.34 -47.51
CA ASN A 185 41.79 54.70 -47.55
C ASN A 185 42.05 56.07 -48.23
N ALA A 186 41.29 56.43 -49.27
CA ALA A 186 41.41 57.75 -49.91
C ALA A 186 40.93 58.91 -49.02
N ALA A 187 39.98 58.66 -48.11
CA ALA A 187 39.55 59.66 -47.12
C ALA A 187 40.58 59.86 -46.00
N ALA A 188 41.35 58.81 -45.65
CA ALA A 188 42.38 58.87 -44.62
C ALA A 188 43.66 59.61 -45.09
N GLU A 189 44.04 59.51 -46.36
CA GLU A 189 45.22 60.22 -46.90
C GLU A 189 45.01 61.73 -47.03
N ASN A 190 43.81 62.19 -47.39
CA ASN A 190 43.50 63.62 -47.48
C ASN A 190 43.47 64.31 -46.10
N ALA A 191 43.06 63.61 -45.05
CA ALA A 191 43.08 64.15 -43.69
C ALA A 191 44.50 64.27 -43.11
N HIS A 192 45.46 63.47 -43.60
CA HIS A 192 46.85 63.55 -43.15
C HIS A 192 47.63 64.68 -43.86
N ALA A 193 47.33 64.95 -45.14
CA ALA A 193 47.98 66.02 -45.89
C ALA A 193 47.57 67.45 -45.46
N GLU A 194 46.40 67.61 -44.82
CA GLU A 194 45.94 68.92 -44.32
C GLU A 194 46.51 69.29 -42.94
N ALA A 195 47.07 68.31 -42.20
CA ALA A 195 47.71 68.53 -40.90
C ALA A 195 49.17 69.00 -41.00
N GLU A 196 49.85 68.85 -42.14
CA GLU A 196 51.24 69.28 -42.35
C GLU A 196 51.39 70.64 -43.05
N ARG A 197 50.29 71.39 -43.27
CA ARG A 197 50.31 72.72 -43.93
C ARG A 197 49.87 73.90 -43.04
N THR A 198 49.83 73.71 -41.73
CA THR A 198 49.63 74.78 -40.72
C THR A 198 50.81 74.92 -39.80
#